data_AF-A0A0D8LCG2-F1
#
_entry.id   AF-A0A0D8LCG2-F1
#
_cell.length_a   1.000
_cell.length_b   1.000
_cell.length_c   1.000
_cell.angle_alpha   90.00
_cell.angle_beta   90.00
_cell.angle_gamma   90.00
#
_symmetry.space_group_name_H-M   'P 1'
#
loop_
_entity.id
_entity.type
_entity.pdbx_description
1 polymer ?
#
loop_
_entity_poly.entity_id
_entity_poly.type
_entity_poly.pdbx_seq_one_letter_code
_entity_poly.pdbx_strand_id
1 'polypeptide(L)'
;MLSPVSNSVSADAITVSRENNNCPEISPKLALLKEKLNTIEPGKRTDEITYFINFIERNETQMRGIPAISDRLSTVLNVVNLIKDNIIMEGDNMENLSQLSNLTREMEGMLNSGECKNTHERVAAEVSRSAEKVAKEAQRAAERVTNEAERSADKVKNEFQRLRKNGNCNIFHD
;
A
#
# COMPACT_ATOMS: atom_id res chain seq x y z
N MET A 1 7.58 -50.50 -7.96
CA MET A 1 7.60 -49.17 -8.57
C MET A 1 6.54 -48.33 -7.89
N LEU A 2 6.94 -47.34 -7.08
CA LEU A 2 6.02 -46.40 -6.44
C LEU A 2 6.59 -45.00 -6.65
N SER A 3 5.85 -44.20 -7.42
CA SER A 3 6.21 -42.84 -7.80
C SER A 3 6.22 -41.91 -6.57
N PRO A 4 7.15 -40.95 -6.48
CA PRO A 4 7.05 -39.91 -5.47
C PRO A 4 5.92 -38.93 -5.84
N VAL A 5 5.01 -38.70 -4.89
CA VAL A 5 3.99 -37.65 -4.99
C VAL A 5 4.70 -36.31 -4.84
N SER A 6 4.94 -35.64 -5.96
CA SER A 6 5.40 -34.25 -5.98
C SER A 6 4.26 -33.33 -5.57
N ASN A 7 4.24 -32.92 -4.30
CA ASN A 7 3.45 -31.78 -3.87
C ASN A 7 4.22 -30.49 -4.24
N SER A 8 4.21 -30.14 -5.52
CA SER A 8 4.56 -28.80 -5.96
C SER A 8 3.35 -27.89 -5.74
N VAL A 9 3.28 -27.23 -4.59
CA VAL A 9 2.41 -26.06 -4.45
C VAL A 9 3.12 -24.92 -5.18
N SER A 10 2.56 -24.57 -6.34
CA SER A 10 3.04 -23.51 -7.20
C SER A 10 3.10 -22.18 -6.43
N ALA A 11 4.26 -21.53 -6.45
CA ALA A 11 4.43 -20.16 -5.99
C ALA A 11 3.95 -19.17 -7.08
N ASP A 12 2.80 -19.47 -7.71
CA ASP A 12 2.23 -18.61 -8.73
C ASP A 12 1.51 -17.43 -8.08
N ALA A 13 2.14 -16.28 -8.26
CA ALA A 13 1.50 -15.00 -8.47
C ALA A 13 0.65 -14.46 -7.32
N ILE A 14 1.30 -14.09 -6.22
CA ILE A 14 0.95 -12.78 -5.66
C ILE A 14 1.48 -11.76 -6.66
N THR A 15 0.68 -11.48 -7.69
CA THR A 15 0.80 -10.23 -8.42
C THR A 15 0.46 -9.16 -7.39
N VAL A 16 1.46 -8.69 -6.64
CA VAL A 16 1.37 -7.44 -5.91
C VAL A 16 1.14 -6.43 -7.01
N SER A 17 -0.13 -6.20 -7.33
CA SER A 17 -0.51 -5.09 -8.17
C SER A 17 0.23 -3.91 -7.59
N ARG A 18 1.02 -3.28 -8.43
CA ARG A 18 1.61 -1.97 -8.21
C ARG A 18 0.44 -1.01 -8.11
N GLU A 19 -0.32 -1.10 -7.02
CA GLU A 19 -1.29 -0.10 -6.63
C GLU A 19 -0.45 1.13 -6.40
N ASN A 20 -0.42 1.96 -7.44
CA ASN A 20 -0.02 3.34 -7.33
C ASN A 20 -0.73 3.84 -6.07
N ASN A 21 0.03 4.28 -5.07
CA ASN A 21 -0.47 4.87 -3.82
C ASN A 21 -1.20 6.21 -4.07
N ASN A 22 -1.81 6.37 -5.25
CA ASN A 22 -2.52 7.54 -5.71
C ASN A 22 -3.90 7.53 -5.07
N CYS A 23 -4.19 8.54 -4.26
CA CYS A 23 -5.53 8.89 -3.85
C CYS A 23 -6.36 9.22 -5.11
N PRO A 24 -7.38 8.42 -5.45
CA PRO A 24 -8.12 8.56 -6.70
C PRO A 24 -8.88 9.89 -6.79
N GLU A 25 -9.18 10.51 -5.65
CA GLU A 25 -9.90 11.78 -5.55
C GLU A 25 -9.06 13.02 -5.89
N ILE A 26 -7.73 12.93 -5.84
CA ILE A 26 -6.85 14.09 -6.03
C ILE A 26 -6.79 14.50 -7.51
N SER A 27 -6.70 13.53 -8.41
CA SER A 27 -6.62 13.77 -9.85
C SER A 27 -7.79 14.61 -10.41
N PRO A 28 -9.07 14.25 -10.15
CA PRO A 28 -10.19 15.06 -10.62
C PRO A 28 -10.23 16.46 -9.99
N LYS A 29 -9.86 16.60 -8.71
CA LYS A 29 -9.80 17.92 -8.03
C LYS A 29 -8.73 18.84 -8.64
N LEU A 30 -7.54 18.29 -8.93
CA LEU A 30 -6.47 19.05 -9.59
C LEU A 30 -6.85 19.47 -11.02
N ALA A 31 -7.51 18.59 -11.77
CA ALA A 31 -8.00 18.92 -13.10
C ALA A 31 -9.01 20.09 -13.05
N LEU A 32 -9.99 20.01 -12.13
CA LEU A 32 -10.99 21.06 -11.94
C LEU A 32 -10.37 22.38 -11.46
N LEU A 33 -9.37 22.32 -10.57
CA LEU A 33 -8.64 23.51 -10.12
C LEU A 33 -7.91 24.19 -11.27
N LYS A 34 -7.19 23.42 -12.10
CA LYS A 34 -6.50 23.94 -13.29
C LYS A 34 -7.47 24.59 -14.26
N GLU A 35 -8.60 23.94 -14.52
CA GLU A 35 -9.67 24.51 -15.35
C GLU A 35 -10.10 25.88 -14.83
N LYS A 36 -10.43 25.98 -13.52
CA LYS A 36 -10.85 27.24 -12.90
C LYS A 36 -9.77 28.32 -12.94
N LEU A 37 -8.52 27.97 -12.62
CA LEU A 37 -7.40 28.91 -12.66
C LEU A 37 -7.13 29.43 -14.09
N ASN A 38 -7.35 28.59 -15.10
CA ASN A 38 -7.21 28.98 -16.50
C ASN A 38 -8.29 29.97 -16.96
N THR A 39 -9.46 29.98 -16.31
CA THR A 39 -10.50 31.00 -16.60
C THR A 39 -10.14 32.40 -16.11
N ILE A 40 -9.18 32.53 -15.19
CA ILE A 40 -8.69 33.82 -14.72
C ILE A 40 -7.69 34.36 -15.75
N GLU A 41 -8.03 35.50 -16.36
CA GLU A 41 -7.17 36.19 -17.32
C GLU A 41 -5.77 36.43 -16.75
N PRO A 42 -4.68 36.17 -17.50
CA PRO A 42 -3.32 36.33 -17.00
C PRO A 42 -3.03 37.72 -16.40
N GLY A 43 -3.59 38.79 -16.97
CA GLY A 43 -3.42 40.16 -16.46
C GLY A 43 -4.18 40.48 -15.17
N LYS A 44 -5.07 39.58 -14.73
CA LYS A 44 -5.83 39.68 -13.48
C LYS A 44 -5.33 38.73 -12.39
N ARG A 45 -4.30 37.92 -12.70
CA ARG A 45 -3.70 37.01 -11.72
C ARG A 45 -2.80 37.79 -10.78
N THR A 46 -3.01 37.60 -9.49
CA THR A 46 -2.10 38.11 -8.47
C THR A 46 -0.89 37.18 -8.29
N ASP A 47 0.08 37.62 -7.51
CA ASP A 47 1.25 36.82 -7.17
C ASP A 47 0.88 35.54 -6.43
N GLU A 48 -0.15 35.56 -5.56
CA GLU A 48 -0.62 34.38 -4.83
C GLU A 48 -1.26 33.34 -5.76
N ILE A 49 -2.06 33.79 -6.75
CA ILE A 49 -2.64 32.90 -7.76
C ILE A 49 -1.51 32.28 -8.60
N THR A 50 -0.55 33.10 -9.00
CA THR A 50 0.61 32.65 -9.79
C THR A 50 1.48 31.67 -9.00
N TYR A 51 1.72 31.95 -7.73
CA TYR A 51 2.43 31.07 -6.80
C TYR A 51 1.73 29.71 -6.69
N PHE A 52 0.41 29.73 -6.50
CA PHE A 52 -0.36 28.50 -6.38
C PHE A 52 -0.40 27.66 -7.68
N ILE A 53 -0.50 28.29 -8.85
CA ILE A 53 -0.40 27.59 -10.14
C ILE A 53 0.95 26.87 -10.25
N ASN A 54 2.05 27.59 -10.00
CA ASN A 54 3.40 27.02 -10.03
C ASN A 54 3.56 25.87 -9.02
N PHE A 55 2.95 26.00 -7.84
CA PHE A 55 2.93 24.96 -6.81
C PHE A 55 2.24 23.68 -7.33
N ILE A 56 1.05 23.78 -7.93
CA ILE A 56 0.34 22.62 -8.50
C ILE A 56 1.21 21.95 -9.57
N GLU A 57 1.74 22.73 -10.51
CA GLU A 57 2.49 22.18 -11.65
C GLU A 57 3.74 21.41 -11.22
N ARG A 58 4.43 21.88 -10.18
CA ARG A 58 5.64 21.24 -9.66
C ARG A 58 5.35 20.00 -8.82
N ASN A 59 4.23 19.96 -8.12
CA ASN A 59 3.97 18.97 -7.07
C ASN A 59 2.84 17.99 -7.40
N GLU A 60 2.20 18.08 -8.57
CA GLU A 60 1.04 17.27 -8.94
C GLU A 60 1.21 15.77 -8.67
N THR A 61 2.36 15.20 -9.05
CA THR A 61 2.63 13.77 -8.87
C THR A 61 2.78 13.38 -7.41
N GLN A 62 3.44 14.22 -6.61
CA GLN A 62 3.68 14.00 -5.18
C GLN A 62 2.38 14.12 -4.38
N MET A 63 1.52 15.09 -4.76
CA MET A 63 0.23 15.31 -4.10
C MET A 63 -0.68 14.09 -4.17
N ARG A 64 -0.65 13.33 -5.28
CA ARG A 64 -1.48 12.13 -5.44
C ARG A 64 -1.23 11.10 -4.35
N GLY A 65 -0.03 11.06 -3.76
CA GLY A 65 0.34 10.13 -2.69
C GLY A 65 -0.16 10.49 -1.28
N ILE A 66 -0.78 11.66 -1.09
CA ILE A 66 -1.08 12.22 0.23
C ILE A 66 -2.57 12.47 0.39
N PRO A 67 -3.32 11.58 1.07
CA PRO A 67 -4.77 11.75 1.27
C PRO A 67 -5.15 13.08 1.92
N ALA A 68 -4.38 13.58 2.89
CA ALA A 68 -4.65 14.86 3.56
C ALA A 68 -4.63 16.07 2.61
N ILE A 69 -3.91 15.97 1.48
CA ILE A 69 -3.93 17.01 0.44
C ILE A 69 -5.28 17.04 -0.29
N SER A 70 -5.98 15.91 -0.41
CA SER A 70 -7.33 15.84 -1.01
C SER A 70 -8.30 16.80 -0.33
N ASP A 71 -8.28 16.86 1.00
CA ASP A 71 -9.15 17.75 1.77
C ASP A 71 -8.79 19.22 1.57
N ARG A 72 -7.49 19.53 1.55
CA ARG A 72 -7.01 20.90 1.30
C ARG A 72 -7.33 21.37 -0.10
N LEU A 73 -7.25 20.51 -1.11
CA LEU A 73 -7.65 20.84 -2.48
C LEU A 73 -9.14 21.18 -2.57
N SER A 74 -10.01 20.54 -1.79
CA SER A 74 -11.43 20.92 -1.72
C SER A 74 -11.60 22.34 -1.17
N THR A 75 -10.90 22.70 -0.10
CA THR A 75 -10.94 24.06 0.45
C THR A 75 -10.40 25.08 -0.54
N VAL A 76 -9.27 24.78 -1.19
CA VAL A 76 -8.68 25.67 -2.19
C VAL A 76 -9.62 25.86 -3.39
N LEU A 77 -10.34 24.83 -3.81
CA LEU A 77 -11.34 24.95 -4.88
C LEU A 77 -12.41 25.99 -4.53
N ASN A 78 -12.89 26.01 -3.29
CA ASN A 78 -13.85 27.00 -2.82
C ASN A 78 -13.25 28.42 -2.80
N VAL A 79 -12.04 28.57 -2.26
CA VAL A 79 -11.34 29.86 -2.22
C VAL A 79 -11.07 30.40 -3.63
N VAL A 80 -10.64 29.57 -4.58
CA VAL A 80 -10.42 29.97 -5.97
C VAL A 80 -11.72 30.41 -6.64
N ASN A 81 -12.85 29.76 -6.34
CA ASN A 81 -14.16 30.23 -6.83
C ASN A 81 -14.50 31.62 -6.29
N LEU A 82 -14.32 31.85 -4.99
CA LEU A 82 -14.57 33.16 -4.37
C LEU A 82 -13.68 34.25 -4.96
N ILE A 83 -12.38 33.96 -5.13
CA ILE A 83 -11.44 34.90 -5.78
C ILE A 83 -11.91 35.26 -7.17
N LYS A 84 -12.27 34.25 -7.97
CA LYS A 84 -12.73 34.44 -9.35
C LYS A 84 -14.00 35.31 -9.39
N ASP A 85 -14.99 34.99 -8.57
CA ASP A 85 -16.26 35.73 -8.55
C ASP A 85 -16.03 37.18 -8.10
N ASN A 86 -15.14 37.41 -7.14
CA ASN A 86 -14.76 38.76 -6.71
C ASN A 86 -13.95 39.53 -7.76
N ILE A 87 -13.07 38.89 -8.53
CA ILE A 87 -12.36 39.52 -9.65
C ILE A 87 -13.37 40.02 -10.69
N ILE A 88 -14.42 39.24 -10.97
CA ILE A 88 -15.50 39.61 -11.90
C ILE A 88 -16.28 40.82 -11.37
N MET A 89 -16.48 40.90 -10.05
CA MET A 89 -17.21 41.99 -9.39
C MET A 89 -16.33 43.19 -9.01
N GLU A 90 -15.03 43.19 -9.36
CA GLU A 90 -14.04 44.19 -8.95
C GLU A 90 -13.96 44.42 -7.43
N GLY A 91 -14.25 43.37 -6.64
CA GLY A 91 -14.23 43.40 -5.18
C GLY A 91 -12.83 43.21 -4.57
N ASP A 92 -12.69 43.53 -3.29
CA ASP A 92 -11.47 43.22 -2.53
C ASP A 92 -11.33 41.70 -2.35
N ASN A 93 -10.10 41.21 -2.53
CA ASN A 93 -9.74 39.80 -2.46
C ASN A 93 -8.61 39.51 -1.48
N MET A 94 -8.14 40.51 -0.72
CA MET A 94 -7.02 40.38 0.23
C MET A 94 -7.17 39.18 1.17
N GLU A 95 -8.36 38.96 1.74
CA GLU A 95 -8.60 37.85 2.64
C GLU A 95 -8.52 36.49 1.92
N ASN A 96 -9.20 36.35 0.78
CA ASN A 96 -9.20 35.09 0.02
C ASN A 96 -7.80 34.73 -0.52
N LEU A 97 -7.02 35.74 -0.95
CA LEU A 97 -5.65 35.56 -1.41
C LEU A 97 -4.72 35.14 -0.26
N SER A 98 -4.89 35.74 0.92
CA SER A 98 -4.19 35.33 2.13
C SER A 98 -4.52 33.88 2.51
N GLN A 99 -5.80 33.50 2.46
CA GLN A 99 -6.23 32.13 2.68
C GLN A 99 -5.63 31.16 1.65
N LEU A 100 -5.61 31.53 0.37
CA LEU A 100 -4.99 30.73 -0.70
C LEU A 100 -3.49 30.51 -0.44
N SER A 101 -2.78 31.55 -0.05
CA SER A 101 -1.35 31.49 0.29
C SER A 101 -1.09 30.56 1.48
N ASN A 102 -1.89 30.67 2.54
CA ASN A 102 -1.77 29.81 3.73
C ASN A 102 -2.04 28.34 3.40
N LEU A 103 -3.11 28.05 2.64
CA LEU A 103 -3.43 26.69 2.21
C LEU A 103 -2.33 26.10 1.32
N THR A 104 -1.73 26.92 0.46
CA THR A 104 -0.59 26.49 -0.37
C THR A 104 0.60 26.09 0.50
N ARG A 105 0.95 26.91 1.50
CA ARG A 105 2.03 26.60 2.45
C ARG A 105 1.75 25.35 3.30
N GLU A 106 0.51 25.14 3.71
CA GLU A 106 0.12 23.92 4.42
C GLU A 106 0.36 22.68 3.55
N MET A 107 -0.05 22.71 2.28
CA MET A 107 0.19 21.63 1.32
C MET A 107 1.68 21.41 1.04
N GLU A 108 2.48 22.48 0.94
CA GLU A 108 3.95 22.37 0.88
C GLU A 108 4.52 21.72 2.14
N GLY A 109 4.02 22.09 3.32
CA GLY A 109 4.39 21.46 4.58
C GLY A 109 4.11 19.95 4.59
N MET A 110 2.96 19.53 4.07
CA MET A 110 2.59 18.11 3.93
C MET A 110 3.46 17.35 2.92
N LEU A 111 3.85 17.99 1.82
CA LEU A 111 4.77 17.38 0.84
C LEU A 111 6.19 17.23 1.40
N ASN A 112 6.60 18.19 2.21
CA ASN A 112 7.92 18.21 2.83
C ASN A 112 7.99 17.37 4.11
N SER A 113 6.86 17.07 4.76
CA SER A 113 6.83 16.20 5.92
C SER A 113 7.20 14.78 5.49
N GLY A 114 8.17 14.19 6.21
CA GLY A 114 8.69 12.85 5.90
C GLY A 114 7.64 11.73 5.94
N GLU A 115 6.42 12.01 6.41
CA GLU A 115 5.29 11.09 6.42
C GLU A 115 4.85 10.65 5.02
N CYS A 116 4.97 11.52 4.00
CA CYS A 116 4.68 11.12 2.61
C CYS A 116 5.78 10.23 2.02
N LYS A 117 7.04 10.42 2.43
CA LYS A 117 8.18 9.72 1.82
C LYS A 117 8.31 8.25 2.27
N ASN A 118 7.52 7.82 3.26
CA ASN A 118 7.81 6.60 4.02
C ASN A 118 6.71 5.53 3.98
N THR A 119 5.61 5.74 3.26
CA THR A 119 4.54 4.72 3.20
C THR A 119 5.00 3.46 2.46
N HIS A 120 5.77 3.61 1.39
CA HIS A 120 6.29 2.48 0.63
C HIS A 120 7.34 1.68 1.41
N GLU A 121 8.30 2.36 2.04
CA GLU A 121 9.31 1.70 2.89
C GLU A 121 8.67 1.00 4.09
N ARG A 122 7.67 1.63 4.73
CA ARG A 122 6.97 1.03 5.87
C ARG A 122 6.15 -0.19 5.47
N VAL A 123 5.41 -0.12 4.36
CA VAL A 123 4.63 -1.27 3.84
C VAL A 123 5.57 -2.38 3.36
N ALA A 124 6.66 -2.05 2.66
CA ALA A 124 7.66 -3.04 2.25
C ALA A 124 8.30 -3.74 3.47
N ALA A 125 8.60 -2.98 4.53
CA ALA A 125 9.11 -3.53 5.78
C ALA A 125 8.08 -4.43 6.49
N GLU A 126 6.81 -4.06 6.52
CA GLU A 126 5.74 -4.88 7.11
C GLU A 126 5.47 -6.16 6.32
N VAL A 127 5.45 -6.09 4.99
CA VAL A 127 5.34 -7.27 4.11
C VAL A 127 6.53 -8.19 4.32
N SER A 128 7.75 -7.66 4.36
CA SER A 128 8.97 -8.44 4.59
C SER A 128 8.95 -9.14 5.95
N ARG A 129 8.54 -8.45 7.02
CA ARG A 129 8.38 -9.03 8.36
C ARG A 129 7.31 -10.12 8.39
N SER A 130 6.20 -9.92 7.68
CA SER A 130 5.10 -10.90 7.62
C SER A 130 5.53 -12.15 6.85
N ALA A 131 6.22 -11.99 5.72
CA ALA A 131 6.78 -13.10 4.94
C ALA A 131 7.79 -13.92 5.77
N GLU A 132 8.66 -13.27 6.54
CA GLU A 132 9.61 -13.96 7.42
C GLU A 132 8.91 -14.78 8.52
N LYS A 133 7.84 -14.23 9.11
CA LYS A 133 7.03 -14.96 10.11
C LYS A 133 6.38 -16.21 9.48
N VAL A 134 5.75 -16.06 8.32
CA VAL A 134 5.11 -17.17 7.61
C VAL A 134 6.13 -18.26 7.25
N ALA A 135 7.32 -17.89 6.77
CA ALA A 135 8.39 -18.84 6.47
C ALA A 135 8.83 -19.65 7.71
N LYS A 136 8.99 -18.99 8.87
CA LYS A 136 9.34 -19.65 10.14
C LYS A 136 8.23 -20.59 10.62
N GLU A 137 6.97 -20.21 10.46
CA GLU A 137 5.84 -21.06 10.83
C GLU A 137 5.73 -22.29 9.93
N ALA A 138 5.91 -22.12 8.61
CA ALA A 138 5.95 -23.21 7.64
C ALA A 138 7.08 -24.20 7.96
N GLN A 139 8.28 -23.71 8.28
CA GLN A 139 9.40 -24.56 8.69
C GLN A 139 9.08 -25.38 9.95
N ARG A 140 8.52 -24.74 11.00
CA ARG A 140 8.12 -25.44 12.22
C ARG A 140 7.04 -26.48 11.99
N ALA A 141 6.09 -26.20 11.10
CA ALA A 141 5.06 -27.15 10.72
C ALA A 141 5.65 -28.37 10.00
N ALA A 142 6.58 -28.15 9.07
CA ALA A 142 7.29 -29.22 8.37
C ALA A 142 8.10 -30.10 9.34
N GLU A 143 8.85 -29.50 10.26
CA GLU A 143 9.61 -30.23 11.29
C GLU A 143 8.70 -31.11 12.16
N ARG A 144 7.52 -30.61 12.56
CA ARG A 144 6.55 -31.40 13.33
C ARG A 144 6.02 -32.59 12.55
N VAL A 145 5.67 -32.39 11.28
CA VAL A 145 5.17 -33.46 10.40
C VAL A 145 6.23 -34.53 10.20
N THR A 146 7.48 -34.15 9.95
CA THR A 146 8.60 -35.09 9.80
C THR A 146 8.80 -35.92 11.06
N ASN A 147 8.88 -35.29 12.23
CA ASN A 147 9.06 -36.00 13.51
C ASN A 147 7.91 -36.97 13.81
N GLU A 148 6.66 -36.60 13.50
CA GLU A 148 5.51 -37.46 13.71
C GLU A 148 5.51 -38.67 12.75
N ALA A 149 5.95 -38.46 11.50
CA ALA A 149 6.11 -39.52 10.52
C ALA A 149 7.21 -40.52 10.94
N GLU A 150 8.35 -40.04 11.45
CA GLU A 150 9.43 -40.88 11.96
C GLU A 150 8.97 -41.73 13.15
N ARG A 151 8.30 -41.12 14.13
CA ARG A 151 7.73 -41.85 15.28
C ARG A 151 6.72 -42.91 14.86
N SER A 152 5.87 -42.58 13.90
CA SER A 152 4.89 -43.52 13.35
C SER A 152 5.58 -44.70 12.64
N ALA A 153 6.62 -44.44 11.85
CA ALA A 153 7.41 -45.46 11.18
C ALA A 153 8.12 -46.39 12.17
N ASP A 154 8.72 -45.85 13.23
CA ASP A 154 9.35 -46.63 14.29
C ASP A 154 8.35 -47.51 15.03
N LYS A 155 7.14 -46.99 15.31
CA LYS A 155 6.07 -47.76 15.94
C LYS A 155 5.65 -48.94 15.07
N VAL A 156 5.40 -48.70 13.78
CA VAL A 156 5.05 -49.75 12.80
C VAL A 156 6.15 -50.79 12.68
N LYS A 157 7.42 -50.37 12.59
CA LYS A 157 8.58 -51.27 12.53
C LYS A 157 8.68 -52.17 13.76
N ASN A 158 8.49 -51.59 14.95
CA ASN A 158 8.54 -52.34 16.20
C ASN A 158 7.39 -53.34 16.34
N GLU A 159 6.16 -52.96 15.95
CA GLU A 159 5.02 -53.88 15.93
C GLU A 159 5.24 -55.03 14.94
N PHE A 160 5.72 -54.74 13.73
CA PHE A 160 6.04 -55.76 12.74
C PHE A 160 7.10 -56.75 13.27
N GLN A 161 8.14 -56.27 13.94
CA GLN A 161 9.15 -57.13 14.55
C GLN A 161 8.58 -58.01 15.68
N ARG A 162 7.67 -57.47 16.49
CA ARG A 162 6.98 -58.25 17.54
C ARG A 162 6.09 -59.34 16.93
N LEU A 163 5.29 -59.02 15.93
CA LEU A 163 4.45 -59.99 15.22
C LEU A 163 5.30 -61.09 14.58
N ARG A 164 6.43 -60.74 13.96
CA ARG A 164 7.36 -61.72 13.37
C ARG A 164 7.98 -62.65 14.43
N LYS A 165 8.35 -62.13 15.60
CA LYS A 165 8.90 -62.95 16.70
C LYS A 165 7.83 -63.86 17.32
N ASN A 166 6.62 -63.37 17.48
CA ASN A 166 5.52 -64.12 18.11
C ASN A 166 4.85 -65.11 17.15
N GLY A 167 4.86 -64.84 15.84
CA GLY A 167 4.38 -65.77 14.80
C GLY A 167 5.35 -66.92 14.49
N ASN A 168 6.52 -66.95 15.14
CA ASN A 168 7.53 -68.01 14.97
C ASN A 168 7.43 -69.13 16.02
N CYS A 169 6.38 -69.13 16.86
CA CYS A 169 6.02 -70.24 17.74
C CYS A 169 4.61 -70.74 17.38
N ASN A 170 4.52 -71.68 16.43
CA ASN A 170 3.50 -72.75 16.34
C ASN A 170 3.42 -73.35 14.94
N ILE A 171 4.54 -73.78 14.34
CA ILE A 171 4.47 -74.77 13.25
C ILE A 171 5.60 -75.78 13.47
N PHE A 172 5.19 -77.06 13.57
CA PHE A 172 5.96 -78.29 13.74
C PHE A 172 6.28 -78.73 15.16
N HIS A 173 5.33 -79.47 15.75
CA HIS A 173 5.59 -80.79 16.32
C HIS A 173 4.28 -81.60 16.27
N ASP A 174 4.08 -82.31 15.17
CA ASP A 174 3.36 -83.60 15.14
C ASP A 174 4.42 -84.71 15.14
#